data_AF-A0A3N9XQ09-F1
#
_entry.id   AF-A0A3N9XQ09-F1
#
_cell.length_a   1.000
_cell.length_b   1.000
_cell.length_c   1.000
_cell.angle_alpha   90.00
_cell.angle_beta   90.00
_cell.angle_gamma   90.00
#
_symmetry.space_group_name_H-M   'P 1'
#
loop_
_entity.id
_entity.type
_entity.pdbx_description
1 polymer ?
#
loop_
_entity_poly.entity_id
_entity_poly.type
_entity_poly.pdbx_seq_one_letter_code
_entity_poly.pdbx_strand_id
1 'polypeptide(L)'
;MSAGDWAQSIIGVLSIVLSASVALWVYRREGKGRREEAEEVARRARRREQHGDDYREAVRTLERFQEIFESALARPKSKDELEAAGLKDAIKSIDGIGRRADHLFLPLGDVWVNAQELAPSFDLTKMMAAAVGSDGSVSPTRMAIYVEAAFLTYVKQREAAHEGLKNVKKARDAVKEEWGKD
;
A
#
# COMPACT_ATOMS: atom_id res chain seq x y z
N MET A 1 51.19 -4.08 56.16
CA MET A 1 50.38 -4.33 54.95
C MET A 1 49.53 -3.09 54.72
N SER A 2 49.79 -2.34 53.65
CA SER A 2 49.10 -1.07 53.41
C SER A 2 47.69 -1.37 52.89
N ALA A 3 46.70 -0.59 53.31
CA ALA A 3 45.31 -0.75 52.86
C ALA A 3 45.12 -0.55 51.33
N GLY A 4 46.16 -0.09 50.60
CA GLY A 4 46.13 0.15 49.16
C GLY A 4 46.25 -1.10 48.28
N ASP A 5 46.95 -2.15 48.72
CA ASP A 5 47.20 -3.35 47.88
C ASP A 5 45.93 -4.21 47.67
N TRP A 6 45.06 -4.26 48.67
CA TRP A 6 43.81 -5.05 48.57
C TRP A 6 42.79 -4.38 47.65
N ALA A 7 42.71 -3.05 47.66
CA ALA A 7 41.84 -2.29 46.77
C ALA A 7 42.22 -2.46 45.29
N GLN A 8 43.51 -2.52 44.98
CA GLN A 8 44.00 -2.71 43.60
C GLN A 8 43.67 -4.09 43.04
N SER A 9 43.74 -5.13 43.87
CA SER A 9 43.32 -6.50 43.53
C SER A 9 41.81 -6.58 43.22
N ILE A 10 40.96 -5.91 44.01
CA ILE A 10 39.51 -5.90 43.80
C ILE A 10 39.12 -5.23 42.48
N ILE A 11 39.77 -4.11 42.14
CA ILE A 11 39.52 -3.38 40.89
C ILE A 11 39.89 -4.23 39.67
N GLY A 12 40.99 -4.99 39.75
CA GLY A 12 41.40 -5.93 38.69
C GLY A 12 40.39 -7.07 38.48
N VAL A 13 39.85 -7.64 39.56
CA VAL A 13 38.84 -8.71 39.46
C VAL A 13 37.51 -8.17 38.92
N LEU A 14 37.06 -7.01 39.39
CA LEU A 14 35.82 -6.38 38.92
C LEU A 14 35.84 -6.07 37.42
N SER A 15 36.98 -5.57 36.91
CA SER A 15 37.12 -5.25 35.48
C SER A 15 37.07 -6.49 34.59
N ILE A 16 37.61 -7.63 35.03
CA ILE A 16 37.48 -8.92 34.32
C ILE A 16 36.04 -9.40 34.34
N VAL A 17 35.36 -9.36 35.49
CA VAL A 17 33.97 -9.82 35.63
C VAL A 17 33.01 -8.97 34.80
N LEU A 18 33.19 -7.64 34.78
CA LEU A 18 32.41 -6.73 33.94
C LEU A 18 32.63 -7.02 32.45
N SER A 19 33.89 -7.21 32.03
CA SER A 19 34.22 -7.50 30.63
C SER A 19 33.60 -8.82 30.16
N ALA A 20 33.69 -9.87 30.99
CA ALA A 20 33.08 -11.16 30.71
C ALA A 20 31.53 -11.07 30.65
N SER A 21 30.92 -10.29 31.53
CA SER A 21 29.46 -10.08 31.56
C SER A 21 28.96 -9.36 30.31
N VAL A 22 29.68 -8.33 29.85
CA VAL A 22 29.35 -7.60 28.61
C VAL A 22 29.52 -8.52 27.40
N ALA A 23 30.62 -9.28 27.31
CA ALA A 23 30.85 -10.23 26.22
C ALA A 23 29.73 -11.29 26.15
N LEU A 24 29.31 -11.82 27.29
CA LEU A 24 28.21 -12.79 27.37
C LEU A 24 26.87 -12.18 26.93
N TRP A 25 26.61 -10.92 27.28
CA TRP A 25 25.40 -10.20 26.89
C TRP A 25 25.37 -9.92 25.38
N VAL A 26 26.49 -9.46 24.80
CA VAL A 26 26.63 -9.26 23.34
C VAL A 26 26.42 -10.58 22.61
N TYR A 27 27.08 -11.66 23.05
CA TYR A 27 26.91 -12.99 22.45
C TYR A 27 25.45 -13.49 22.50
N ARG A 28 24.76 -13.29 23.64
CA ARG A 28 23.33 -13.63 23.77
C ARG A 28 22.44 -12.78 22.87
N ARG A 29 22.75 -11.49 22.72
CA ARG A 29 22.00 -10.57 21.86
C ARG A 29 22.16 -10.93 20.38
N GLU A 30 23.39 -11.20 19.95
CA GLU A 30 23.67 -11.67 18.58
C GLU A 30 23.06 -13.05 18.29
N GLY A 31 23.01 -13.93 19.30
CA GLY A 31 22.36 -15.23 19.18
C GLY A 31 20.84 -15.14 19.04
N LYS A 32 20.20 -14.17 19.73
CA LYS A 32 18.77 -13.88 19.57
C LYS A 32 18.46 -13.27 18.20
N GLY A 33 19.22 -12.25 17.79
CA GLY A 33 19.02 -11.60 16.47
C GLY A 33 19.10 -12.60 15.31
N ARG A 34 20.13 -13.46 15.32
CA ARG A 34 20.27 -14.51 14.28
C ARG A 34 19.12 -15.52 14.26
N ARG A 35 18.52 -15.85 15.41
CA ARG A 35 17.36 -16.75 15.48
C ARG A 35 16.10 -16.06 14.98
N GLU A 36 15.87 -14.81 15.38
CA GLU A 36 14.72 -14.02 14.92
C GLU A 36 14.75 -13.82 13.40
N GLU A 37 15.92 -13.49 12.84
CA GLU A 37 16.14 -13.41 11.39
C GLU A 37 15.89 -14.75 10.69
N ALA A 38 16.42 -15.86 11.21
CA ALA A 38 16.19 -17.18 10.63
C ALA A 38 14.71 -17.59 10.68
N GLU A 39 14.02 -17.30 11.79
CA GLU A 39 12.59 -17.53 11.92
C GLU A 39 11.76 -16.64 10.99
N GLU A 40 12.17 -15.39 10.77
CA GLU A 40 11.51 -14.51 9.81
C GLU A 40 11.70 -14.99 8.37
N VAL A 41 12.92 -15.40 7.99
CA VAL A 41 13.20 -15.99 6.67
C VAL A 41 12.37 -17.26 6.46
N ALA A 42 12.30 -18.14 7.47
CA ALA A 42 11.48 -19.35 7.40
C ALA A 42 9.98 -19.04 7.29
N ARG A 43 9.48 -18.02 8.00
CA ARG A 43 8.10 -17.55 7.89
C ARG A 43 7.80 -17.00 6.49
N ARG A 44 8.67 -16.14 5.96
CA ARG A 44 8.57 -15.61 4.58
C ARG A 44 8.55 -16.76 3.55
N ALA A 45 9.43 -17.75 3.69
CA ALA A 45 9.46 -18.92 2.81
C ALA A 45 8.13 -19.71 2.82
N ARG A 46 7.58 -19.99 4.02
CA ARG A 46 6.27 -20.67 4.14
C ARG A 46 5.13 -19.87 3.51
N ARG A 47 5.11 -18.54 3.70
CA ARG A 47 4.11 -17.68 3.06
C ARG A 47 4.20 -17.72 1.55
N ARG A 48 5.41 -17.75 0.98
CA ARG A 48 5.62 -17.90 -0.47
C ARG A 48 5.04 -19.18 -1.04
N GLU A 49 5.18 -20.28 -0.31
CA GLU A 49 4.60 -21.56 -0.71
C GLU A 49 3.07 -21.53 -0.61
N GLN A 50 2.51 -20.90 0.43
CA GLN A 50 1.07 -20.86 0.68
C GLN A 50 0.32 -19.86 -0.23
N HIS A 51 0.93 -18.72 -0.53
CA HIS A 51 0.30 -17.57 -1.20
C HIS A 51 0.87 -17.29 -2.60
N GLY A 52 1.59 -18.25 -3.21
CA GLY A 52 2.21 -18.05 -4.51
C GLY A 52 1.22 -17.64 -5.62
N ASP A 53 -0.01 -18.17 -5.59
CA ASP A 53 -1.08 -17.77 -6.51
C ASP A 53 -1.61 -16.37 -6.21
N ASP A 54 -1.77 -16.02 -4.94
CA ASP A 54 -2.20 -14.69 -4.50
C ASP A 54 -1.21 -13.61 -4.94
N TYR A 55 0.10 -13.88 -4.87
CA TYR A 55 1.12 -12.95 -5.35
C TYR A 55 1.06 -12.75 -6.87
N ARG A 56 0.87 -13.83 -7.64
CA ARG A 56 0.68 -13.74 -9.11
C ARG A 56 -0.58 -12.99 -9.48
N GLU A 57 -1.66 -13.18 -8.74
CA GLU A 57 -2.91 -12.45 -8.92
C GLU A 57 -2.75 -10.97 -8.53
N ALA A 58 -2.01 -10.68 -7.45
CA ALA A 58 -1.71 -9.33 -7.00
C ALA A 58 -0.94 -8.54 -8.06
N VAL A 59 0.14 -9.10 -8.62
CA VAL A 59 0.93 -8.43 -9.68
C VAL A 59 0.05 -8.07 -10.88
N ARG A 60 -0.72 -9.03 -11.41
CA ARG A 60 -1.64 -8.80 -12.54
C ARG A 60 -2.71 -7.75 -12.22
N THR A 61 -3.24 -7.78 -11.00
CA THR A 61 -4.25 -6.82 -10.55
C THR A 61 -3.66 -5.42 -10.40
N LEU A 62 -2.42 -5.31 -9.89
CA LEU A 62 -1.69 -4.05 -9.75
C LEU A 62 -1.30 -3.45 -11.10
N GLU A 63 -0.93 -4.27 -12.09
CA GLU A 63 -0.72 -3.83 -13.48
C GLU A 63 -2.01 -3.23 -14.06
N ARG A 64 -3.14 -3.90 -13.86
CA ARG A 64 -4.44 -3.38 -14.29
C ARG A 64 -4.79 -2.06 -13.60
N PHE A 65 -4.53 -1.92 -12.31
CA PHE A 65 -4.71 -0.65 -11.61
C PHE A 65 -3.80 0.45 -12.16
N GLN A 66 -2.56 0.13 -12.48
CA GLN A 66 -1.64 1.07 -13.11
C GLN A 66 -2.25 1.62 -14.42
N GLU A 67 -2.72 0.75 -15.31
CA GLU A 67 -3.36 1.14 -16.57
C GLU A 67 -4.60 2.01 -16.33
N ILE A 68 -5.47 1.63 -15.38
CA ILE A 68 -6.68 2.39 -15.06
C ILE A 68 -6.34 3.79 -14.55
N PHE A 69 -5.40 3.90 -13.61
CA PHE A 69 -5.01 5.18 -13.04
C PHE A 69 -4.26 6.06 -14.05
N GLU A 70 -3.35 5.52 -14.87
CA GLU A 70 -2.70 6.27 -15.96
C GLU A 70 -3.73 6.81 -16.93
N SER A 71 -4.72 5.98 -17.30
CA SER A 71 -5.81 6.38 -18.19
C SER A 71 -6.67 7.50 -17.59
N ALA A 72 -6.99 7.41 -16.30
CA ALA A 72 -7.75 8.43 -15.57
C ALA A 72 -6.97 9.72 -15.32
N LEU A 73 -5.64 9.64 -15.19
CA LEU A 73 -4.77 10.80 -15.08
C LEU A 73 -4.67 11.56 -16.41
N ALA A 74 -4.67 10.84 -17.54
CA ALA A 74 -4.63 11.43 -18.87
C ALA A 74 -5.92 12.19 -19.22
N ARG A 75 -7.08 11.63 -18.85
CA ARG A 75 -8.37 12.31 -18.98
C ARG A 75 -9.39 11.75 -17.99
N PRO A 76 -10.36 12.57 -17.53
CA PRO A 76 -11.44 12.06 -16.70
C PRO A 76 -12.18 10.90 -17.38
N LYS A 77 -12.58 9.93 -16.56
CA LYS A 77 -13.29 8.73 -17.00
C LYS A 77 -14.70 8.74 -16.46
N SER A 78 -15.64 8.43 -17.33
CA SER A 78 -17.00 8.10 -16.96
C SER A 78 -17.07 6.77 -16.23
N LYS A 79 -18.21 6.51 -15.59
CA LYS A 79 -18.47 5.25 -14.89
C LYS A 79 -18.36 4.04 -15.80
N ASP A 80 -18.99 4.13 -16.97
CA ASP A 80 -19.02 3.02 -17.92
C ASP A 80 -17.62 2.72 -18.47
N GLU A 81 -16.76 3.73 -18.64
CA GLU A 81 -15.37 3.54 -19.03
C GLU A 81 -14.54 2.85 -17.93
N LEU A 82 -14.76 3.21 -16.67
CA LEU A 82 -14.10 2.54 -15.54
C LEU A 82 -14.61 1.10 -15.35
N GLU A 83 -15.89 0.87 -15.58
CA GLU A 83 -16.50 -0.46 -15.56
C GLU A 83 -16.00 -1.33 -16.72
N ALA A 84 -15.91 -0.77 -17.94
CA ALA A 84 -15.33 -1.45 -19.10
C ALA A 84 -13.84 -1.75 -18.91
N ALA A 85 -13.09 -0.88 -18.21
CA ALA A 85 -11.73 -1.16 -17.80
C ALA A 85 -11.64 -2.22 -16.69
N GLY A 86 -12.78 -2.61 -16.09
CA GLY A 86 -12.96 -3.59 -15.03
C GLY A 86 -12.39 -3.17 -13.68
N LEU A 87 -12.53 -1.89 -13.34
CA LEU A 87 -12.17 -1.34 -12.04
C LEU A 87 -12.82 -2.14 -10.89
N LYS A 88 -14.10 -2.50 -11.04
CA LYS A 88 -14.86 -3.23 -10.01
C LYS A 88 -14.29 -4.62 -9.73
N ASP A 89 -13.89 -5.34 -10.77
CA ASP A 89 -13.31 -6.68 -10.63
C ASP A 89 -11.91 -6.59 -10.02
N ALA A 90 -11.12 -5.60 -10.42
CA ALA A 90 -9.80 -5.33 -9.83
C ALA A 90 -9.90 -5.00 -8.33
N ILE A 91 -10.85 -4.15 -7.92
CA ILE A 91 -11.15 -3.82 -6.51
C ILE A 91 -11.50 -5.07 -5.72
N LYS A 92 -12.36 -5.95 -6.26
CA LYS A 92 -12.75 -7.20 -5.61
C LYS A 92 -11.56 -8.16 -5.47
N SER A 93 -10.74 -8.28 -6.51
CA SER A 93 -9.54 -9.10 -6.52
C SER A 93 -8.57 -8.68 -5.41
N ILE A 94 -8.21 -7.40 -5.36
CA ILE A 94 -7.21 -6.90 -4.41
C ILE A 94 -7.68 -6.96 -2.95
N ASP A 95 -8.97 -6.72 -2.67
CA ASP A 95 -9.56 -6.94 -1.33
C ASP A 95 -9.51 -8.43 -0.95
N GLY A 96 -9.87 -9.31 -1.88
CA GLY A 96 -9.79 -10.76 -1.66
C GLY A 96 -8.37 -11.23 -1.34
N ILE A 97 -7.38 -10.71 -2.06
CA ILE A 97 -5.96 -11.02 -1.82
C ILE A 97 -5.52 -10.47 -0.46
N GLY A 98 -5.80 -9.20 -0.14
CA GLY A 98 -5.39 -8.58 1.13
C GLY A 98 -5.95 -9.32 2.36
N ARG A 99 -7.12 -9.94 2.25
CA ARG A 99 -7.69 -10.79 3.32
C ARG A 99 -7.02 -12.15 3.47
N ARG A 100 -6.47 -12.72 2.38
CA ARG A 100 -5.79 -14.03 2.39
C ARG A 100 -4.31 -13.88 2.74
N ALA A 101 -3.66 -12.86 2.19
CA ALA A 101 -2.28 -12.49 2.43
C ALA A 101 -2.23 -11.25 3.35
N ASP A 102 -2.46 -11.47 4.63
CA ASP A 102 -2.53 -10.46 5.71
C ASP A 102 -1.40 -9.42 5.69
N HIS A 103 -0.17 -9.85 5.47
CA HIS A 103 1.03 -9.01 5.37
C HIS A 103 1.00 -8.04 4.17
N LEU A 104 0.18 -8.30 3.15
CA LEU A 104 -0.07 -7.39 2.04
C LEU A 104 -1.32 -6.51 2.24
N PHE A 105 -2.09 -6.71 3.32
CA PHE A 105 -3.35 -5.99 3.53
C PHE A 105 -3.20 -4.48 3.46
N LEU A 106 -2.20 -3.91 4.15
CA LEU A 106 -1.96 -2.47 4.15
C LEU A 106 -1.55 -1.93 2.77
N PRO A 107 -0.48 -2.42 2.11
CA PRO A 107 -0.09 -1.89 0.81
C PRO A 107 -1.16 -2.05 -0.28
N LEU A 108 -1.90 -3.16 -0.26
CA LEU A 108 -3.00 -3.39 -1.19
C LEU A 108 -4.25 -2.55 -0.83
N GLY A 109 -4.46 -2.30 0.47
CA GLY A 109 -5.54 -1.48 0.99
C GLY A 109 -5.45 -0.03 0.51
N ASP A 110 -4.25 0.55 0.47
CA ASP A 110 -4.04 1.90 -0.06
C ASP A 110 -4.48 2.02 -1.53
N VAL A 111 -4.11 1.03 -2.37
CA VAL A 111 -4.53 0.94 -3.77
C VAL A 111 -6.06 0.82 -3.87
N TRP A 112 -6.65 -0.02 -3.03
CA TRP A 112 -8.09 -0.21 -2.96
C TRP A 112 -8.84 1.09 -2.60
N VAL A 113 -8.34 1.87 -1.64
CA VAL A 113 -8.95 3.16 -1.25
C VAL A 113 -8.96 4.12 -2.44
N ASN A 114 -7.82 4.34 -3.10
CA ASN A 114 -7.76 5.23 -4.26
C ASN A 114 -8.62 4.74 -5.43
N ALA A 115 -8.72 3.42 -5.61
CA ALA A 115 -9.61 2.83 -6.61
C ALA A 115 -11.10 3.08 -6.30
N GLN A 116 -11.49 3.00 -5.03
CA GLN A 116 -12.85 3.33 -4.58
C GLN A 116 -13.16 4.82 -4.76
N GLU A 117 -12.19 5.70 -4.54
CA GLU A 117 -12.33 7.14 -4.80
C GLU A 117 -12.42 7.47 -6.29
N LEU A 118 -11.86 6.61 -7.16
CA LEU A 118 -11.99 6.70 -8.61
C LEU A 118 -13.39 6.30 -9.10
N ALA A 119 -14.06 5.38 -8.39
CA ALA A 119 -15.35 4.80 -8.76
C ALA A 119 -16.55 5.78 -8.80
N PRO A 120 -16.72 6.75 -7.88
CA PRO A 120 -17.70 7.81 -8.02
C PRO A 120 -17.28 8.73 -9.15
N SER A 121 -17.70 8.36 -10.34
CA SER A 121 -17.36 9.04 -11.58
C SER A 121 -18.51 9.92 -12.03
N PHE A 122 -18.10 11.01 -12.65
CA PHE A 122 -18.95 12.03 -13.22
C PHE A 122 -19.81 11.46 -14.35
N ASP A 123 -21.14 11.50 -14.20
CA ASP A 123 -22.09 11.15 -15.29
C ASP A 123 -22.53 12.43 -16.00
N LEU A 124 -21.69 12.89 -16.93
CA LEU A 124 -21.92 14.10 -17.73
C LEU A 124 -23.29 14.05 -18.42
N THR A 125 -23.71 12.88 -18.89
CA THR A 125 -24.97 12.66 -19.60
C THR A 125 -26.16 12.95 -18.69
N LYS A 126 -26.18 12.39 -17.48
CA LYS A 126 -27.25 12.68 -16.50
C LYS A 126 -27.26 14.14 -16.08
N MET A 127 -26.10 14.76 -15.97
CA MET A 127 -26.00 16.18 -15.60
C MET A 127 -26.46 17.12 -16.71
N MET A 128 -26.09 16.86 -17.96
CA MET A 128 -26.60 17.62 -19.12
C MET A 128 -28.12 17.46 -19.24
N ALA A 129 -28.64 16.24 -19.05
CA ALA A 129 -30.08 16.01 -19.05
C ALA A 129 -30.81 16.79 -17.93
N ALA A 130 -30.18 16.99 -16.78
CA ALA A 130 -30.73 17.78 -15.67
C ALA A 130 -30.55 19.32 -15.85
N ALA A 131 -29.58 19.74 -16.67
CA ALA A 131 -29.36 21.14 -17.04
C ALA A 131 -30.41 21.67 -18.03
N VAL A 132 -30.94 20.77 -18.86
CA VAL A 132 -32.02 21.03 -19.81
C VAL A 132 -33.36 21.00 -19.07
N GLY A 133 -34.09 22.11 -19.10
CA GLY A 133 -35.45 22.20 -18.58
C GLY A 133 -36.41 21.29 -19.33
N SER A 134 -37.60 21.05 -18.77
CA SER A 134 -38.66 20.29 -19.44
C SER A 134 -39.13 20.92 -20.76
N ASP A 135 -38.82 22.20 -20.97
CA ASP A 135 -39.07 22.98 -22.17
C ASP A 135 -37.90 22.98 -23.17
N GLY A 136 -36.82 22.23 -22.90
CA GLY A 136 -35.61 22.20 -23.72
C GLY A 136 -34.67 23.39 -23.50
N SER A 137 -35.01 24.34 -22.62
CA SER A 137 -34.15 25.50 -22.34
C SER A 137 -32.98 25.11 -21.43
N VAL A 138 -31.80 25.67 -21.69
CA VAL A 138 -30.62 25.50 -20.82
C VAL A 138 -30.54 26.71 -19.89
N SER A 139 -30.66 26.47 -18.59
CA SER A 139 -30.47 27.53 -17.59
C SER A 139 -28.97 27.80 -17.38
N PRO A 140 -28.47 29.04 -17.58
CA PRO A 140 -27.07 29.38 -17.34
C PRO A 140 -26.61 29.07 -15.91
N THR A 141 -27.48 29.31 -14.92
CA THR A 141 -27.19 29.01 -13.51
C THR A 141 -27.04 27.51 -13.27
N ARG A 142 -27.93 26.69 -13.84
CA ARG A 142 -27.81 25.23 -13.73
C ARG A 142 -26.54 24.75 -14.42
N MET A 143 -26.25 25.27 -15.60
CA MET A 143 -25.02 24.95 -16.33
C MET A 143 -23.76 25.28 -15.51
N ALA A 144 -23.71 26.43 -14.84
CA ALA A 144 -22.59 26.81 -13.98
C ALA A 144 -22.38 25.81 -12.83
N ILE A 145 -23.44 25.39 -12.14
CA ILE A 145 -23.38 24.39 -11.07
C ILE A 145 -22.83 23.05 -11.59
N TYR A 146 -23.24 22.62 -12.78
CA TYR A 146 -22.74 21.37 -13.37
C TYR A 146 -21.29 21.45 -13.80
N VAL A 147 -20.86 22.57 -14.38
CA VAL A 147 -19.46 22.79 -14.73
C VAL A 147 -18.59 22.76 -13.48
N GLU A 148 -19.03 23.39 -12.38
CA GLU A 148 -18.32 23.35 -11.09
C GLU A 148 -18.24 21.92 -10.55
N ALA A 149 -19.35 21.18 -10.53
CA ALA A 149 -19.35 19.78 -10.09
C ALA A 149 -18.47 18.88 -10.97
N ALA A 150 -18.44 19.12 -12.29
CA ALA A 150 -17.57 18.44 -13.24
C ALA A 150 -16.10 18.68 -12.91
N PHE A 151 -15.75 19.93 -12.68
CA PHE A 151 -14.40 20.34 -12.35
C PHE A 151 -13.95 19.72 -11.03
N LEU A 152 -14.78 19.78 -9.97
CA LEU A 152 -14.47 19.17 -8.68
C LEU A 152 -14.32 17.65 -8.79
N THR A 153 -15.16 16.98 -9.58
CA THR A 153 -15.05 15.54 -9.80
C THR A 153 -13.78 15.19 -10.56
N TYR A 154 -13.43 15.97 -11.58
CA TYR A 154 -12.18 15.82 -12.32
C TYR A 154 -10.96 15.99 -11.40
N VAL A 155 -10.93 17.02 -10.55
CA VAL A 155 -9.83 17.23 -9.59
C VAL A 155 -9.69 16.02 -8.66
N LYS A 156 -10.79 15.54 -8.07
CA LYS A 156 -10.78 14.35 -7.20
C LYS A 156 -10.32 13.10 -7.94
N GLN A 157 -10.81 12.86 -9.15
CA GLN A 157 -10.42 11.71 -9.95
C GLN A 157 -8.93 11.75 -10.30
N ARG A 158 -8.40 12.94 -10.61
CA ARG A 158 -6.98 13.15 -10.91
C ARG A 158 -6.09 12.95 -9.67
N GLU A 159 -6.51 13.45 -8.51
CA GLU A 159 -5.82 13.25 -7.23
C GLU A 159 -5.80 11.76 -6.84
N ALA A 160 -6.96 11.08 -6.90
CA ALA A 160 -7.06 9.65 -6.66
C ALA A 160 -6.21 8.83 -7.63
N ALA A 161 -6.16 9.21 -8.92
CA ALA A 161 -5.31 8.55 -9.91
C ALA A 161 -3.81 8.76 -9.61
N HIS A 162 -3.41 9.97 -9.23
CA HIS A 162 -2.02 10.29 -8.91
C HIS A 162 -1.53 9.54 -7.67
N GLU A 163 -2.25 9.62 -6.55
CA GLU A 163 -1.90 8.84 -5.34
C GLU A 163 -2.05 7.34 -5.57
N GLY A 164 -3.04 6.92 -6.36
CA GLY A 164 -3.24 5.54 -6.79
C GLY A 164 -1.99 4.97 -7.47
N LEU A 165 -1.36 5.68 -8.41
CA LEU A 165 -0.13 5.22 -9.07
C LEU A 165 1.05 5.06 -8.10
N LYS A 166 1.19 6.01 -7.18
CA LYS A 166 2.23 5.95 -6.14
C LYS A 166 2.00 4.75 -5.22
N ASN A 167 0.76 4.47 -4.84
CA ASN A 167 0.41 3.34 -3.98
C ASN A 167 0.50 2.00 -4.74
N VAL A 168 0.20 1.96 -6.04
CA VAL A 168 0.46 0.78 -6.90
C VAL A 168 1.95 0.45 -6.90
N LYS A 169 2.82 1.45 -7.04
CA LYS A 169 4.28 1.24 -6.98
C LYS A 169 4.70 0.64 -5.63
N LYS A 170 4.27 1.23 -4.51
CA LYS A 170 4.57 0.70 -3.17
C LYS A 170 4.06 -0.72 -2.98
N ALA A 171 2.85 -1.01 -3.45
CA ALA A 171 2.26 -2.34 -3.36
C ALA A 171 3.04 -3.37 -4.19
N ARG A 172 3.49 -3.00 -5.40
CA ARG A 172 4.36 -3.85 -6.20
C ARG A 172 5.70 -4.11 -5.51
N ASP A 173 6.31 -3.09 -4.92
CA ASP A 173 7.57 -3.24 -4.17
C ASP A 173 7.38 -4.17 -2.96
N ALA A 174 6.28 -4.06 -2.23
CA ALA A 174 5.94 -4.95 -1.11
C ALA A 174 5.70 -6.40 -1.57
N VAL A 175 4.95 -6.60 -2.66
CA VAL A 175 4.75 -7.93 -3.25
C VAL A 175 6.09 -8.52 -3.71
N LYS A 176 6.96 -7.73 -4.32
CA LYS A 176 8.29 -8.16 -4.75
C LYS A 176 9.19 -8.54 -3.58
N GLU A 177 9.20 -7.77 -2.50
CA GLU A 177 9.96 -8.08 -1.28
C GLU A 177 9.52 -9.41 -0.67
N GLU A 178 8.21 -9.62 -0.58
CA GLU A 178 7.63 -10.82 0.02
C GLU A 178 7.75 -12.03 -0.90
N TRP A 179 7.48 -11.89 -2.20
CA TRP A 179 7.49 -13.01 -3.15
C TRP A 179 8.91 -13.38 -3.61
N GLY A 180 9.81 -12.40 -3.72
CA GLY A 180 11.18 -12.57 -4.19
C GLY A 180 11.30 -12.80 -5.71
N LYS A 181 10.27 -12.44 -6.49
CA LYS A 181 10.25 -12.53 -7.94
C LYS A 181 9.87 -11.19 -8.57
N ASP A 182 10.44 -10.92 -9.74
CA ASP A 182 10.10 -9.82 -10.63
C ASP A 182 8.89 -10.16 -11.52
#